data_AF-A0A963IG57-F1
#
_entry.id   AF-A0A963IG57-F1
#
_cell.length_a   1.000
_cell.length_b   1.000
_cell.length_c   1.000
_cell.angle_alpha   90.00
_cell.angle_beta   90.00
_cell.angle_gamma   90.00
#
_symmetry.space_group_name_H-M   'P 1'
#
loop_
_entity.id
_entity.type
_entity.pdbx_description
1 polymer ?
#
loop_
_entity_poly.entity_id
_entity_poly.type
_entity_poly.pdbx_seq_one_letter_code
_entity_poly.pdbx_strand_id
1 'polypeptide(L)'
;MSRSILGPFNRVEGDLEVSLDVEDGRVRAAWVNSPLYRGFEQILQGKAPEDALALVPRICGICSVSQSAAAAAALADASGVVAPPNGARACNLMLAAENLADHFTHFYLFFMPDFAREAYAGAPWFGPVEARFKAIHGSAAAEALPARARFLQLMGTLAGKWPHTLSMAPGGSTRAILPAERVRLLALLREFRGWLERHLFGDALEAVGALDSVDALWAWLDARGPERGDMARFLELARALDLAALGRSPDAGRYLSHGAYPLDGAPLFARGVWDAAAGRLDAMDADDVREDISHAWLGGSAEAQPPFAGETQPDADKPGAYTWCKAPRWRGQVVQTGALARQAVDGHPLARALVADGGGNVLSRVVARLLELARVVPQMERWVREIVPGEPFFAAAPMPDAARGVGLVEAARGALGHWLVVRNGRIHNYQIVAPTTWNFSPRDAAGTPGALEQALVGTAVEDTAGMPLAVQHVVRSFDPCMVCTVH
;
A
#
# COMPACT_ATOMS: atom_id res chain seq x y z
N MET A 1 7.14 10.26 -32.85
CA MET A 1 6.40 9.51 -31.81
C MET A 1 6.65 8.02 -32.02
N SER A 2 7.17 7.33 -31.02
CA SER A 2 7.36 5.87 -31.03
C SER A 2 6.50 5.24 -29.93
N ARG A 3 6.06 4.00 -30.13
CA ARG A 3 5.34 3.22 -29.10
C ARG A 3 6.22 2.08 -28.62
N SER A 4 6.35 1.94 -27.31
CA SER A 4 7.08 0.84 -26.67
C SER A 4 6.19 0.13 -25.65
N ILE A 5 6.40 -1.18 -25.51
CA ILE A 5 5.75 -1.99 -24.48
C ILE A 5 6.84 -2.44 -23.53
N LEU A 6 6.68 -2.11 -22.25
CA LEU A 6 7.61 -2.44 -21.18
C LEU A 6 6.99 -3.53 -20.31
N GLY A 7 7.64 -4.68 -20.21
CA GLY A 7 7.18 -5.79 -19.39
C GLY A 7 7.86 -7.11 -19.80
N PRO A 8 7.79 -8.15 -18.96
CA PRO A 8 7.30 -8.11 -17.58
C PRO A 8 8.26 -7.32 -16.66
N PHE A 9 7.71 -6.54 -15.72
CA PHE A 9 8.53 -5.92 -14.68
C PHE A 9 8.99 -7.00 -13.67
N ASN A 10 10.25 -6.94 -13.25
CA ASN A 10 10.74 -7.76 -12.13
C ASN A 10 10.68 -6.97 -10.81
N ARG A 11 10.76 -7.70 -9.68
CA ARG A 11 10.66 -7.12 -8.31
C ARG A 11 9.37 -6.31 -8.11
N VAL A 12 8.30 -6.83 -8.68
CA VAL A 12 6.91 -6.42 -8.48
C VAL A 12 6.12 -7.69 -8.14
N GLU A 13 4.97 -7.55 -7.49
CA GLU A 13 4.09 -8.69 -7.26
C GLU A 13 3.10 -8.81 -8.43
N GLY A 14 3.00 -10.00 -9.03
CA GLY A 14 2.18 -10.28 -10.21
C GLY A 14 2.79 -9.75 -11.53
N ASP A 15 2.04 -9.90 -12.61
CA ASP A 15 2.45 -9.47 -13.94
C ASP A 15 2.01 -8.03 -14.20
N LEU A 16 2.96 -7.18 -14.61
CA LEU A 16 2.72 -5.79 -14.99
C LEU A 16 3.30 -5.55 -16.38
N GLU A 17 2.51 -4.93 -17.25
CA GLU A 17 2.94 -4.40 -18.52
C GLU A 17 2.54 -2.92 -18.62
N VAL A 18 3.42 -2.10 -19.19
CA VAL A 18 3.18 -0.68 -19.41
C VAL A 18 3.47 -0.36 -20.86
N SER A 19 2.46 0.12 -21.59
CA SER A 19 2.65 0.67 -22.94
C SER A 19 2.91 2.18 -22.84
N LEU A 20 3.93 2.66 -23.54
CA LEU A 20 4.32 4.06 -23.57
C LEU A 20 4.32 4.59 -24.99
N ASP A 21 3.75 5.77 -25.16
CA ASP A 21 3.99 6.59 -26.34
C ASP A 21 5.05 7.63 -25.99
N VAL A 22 6.12 7.68 -26.78
CA VAL A 22 7.32 8.49 -26.54
C VAL A 22 7.49 9.53 -27.63
N GLU A 23 7.72 10.77 -27.22
CA GLU A 23 7.95 11.95 -28.07
C GLU A 23 9.14 12.73 -27.50
N ASP A 24 10.11 13.08 -28.33
CA ASP A 24 11.34 13.79 -27.94
C ASP A 24 12.07 13.18 -26.73
N GLY A 25 12.15 11.84 -26.71
CA GLY A 25 12.81 11.08 -25.63
C GLY A 25 12.07 11.12 -24.29
N ARG A 26 10.80 11.54 -24.27
CA ARG A 26 9.96 11.60 -23.06
C ARG A 26 8.62 10.93 -23.27
N VAL A 27 8.07 10.37 -22.19
CA VAL A 27 6.73 9.77 -22.22
C VAL A 27 5.68 10.85 -22.46
N ARG A 28 4.93 10.72 -23.55
CA ARG A 28 3.77 11.57 -23.87
C ARG A 28 2.48 11.02 -23.27
N ALA A 29 2.32 9.69 -23.28
CA ALA A 29 1.19 8.98 -22.71
C ALA A 29 1.60 7.57 -22.27
N ALA A 30 0.89 7.02 -21.29
CA ALA A 30 1.11 5.68 -20.78
C ALA A 30 -0.23 4.93 -20.63
N TRP A 31 -0.17 3.61 -20.73
CA TRP A 31 -1.26 2.67 -20.46
C TRP A 31 -0.74 1.56 -19.56
N VAL A 32 -1.42 1.32 -18.44
CA VAL A 32 -1.02 0.34 -17.44
C VAL A 32 -1.90 -0.90 -17.56
N ASN A 33 -1.28 -2.04 -17.88
CA ASN A 33 -1.96 -3.31 -18.09
C ASN A 33 -1.67 -4.27 -16.92
N SER A 34 -2.73 -4.62 -16.20
CA SER A 34 -2.82 -5.83 -15.37
C SER A 34 -3.41 -6.99 -16.20
N PRO A 35 -2.60 -8.00 -16.59
CA PRO A 35 -3.00 -9.03 -17.56
C PRO A 35 -3.62 -10.28 -16.93
N LEU A 36 -3.56 -10.43 -15.59
CA LEU A 36 -4.09 -11.59 -14.88
C LEU A 36 -5.53 -11.34 -14.40
N TYR A 37 -6.38 -12.36 -14.34
CA TYR A 37 -7.68 -12.30 -13.67
C TYR A 37 -7.96 -13.58 -12.88
N ARG A 38 -8.59 -13.46 -11.69
CA ARG A 38 -8.94 -14.62 -10.84
C ARG A 38 -10.39 -14.65 -10.37
N GLY A 39 -11.08 -13.51 -10.30
CA GLY A 39 -12.53 -13.46 -10.03
C GLY A 39 -12.95 -13.82 -8.60
N PHE A 40 -12.25 -13.33 -7.58
CA PHE A 40 -12.65 -13.55 -6.18
C PHE A 40 -14.04 -12.98 -5.87
N GLU A 41 -14.41 -11.85 -6.49
CA GLU A 41 -15.73 -11.23 -6.30
C GLU A 41 -16.85 -12.17 -6.75
N GLN A 42 -16.67 -12.86 -7.88
CA GLN A 42 -17.60 -13.88 -8.36
C GLN A 42 -17.56 -15.16 -7.52
N ILE A 43 -16.37 -15.63 -7.13
CA ILE A 43 -16.21 -16.83 -6.31
C ILE A 43 -16.99 -16.70 -5.00
N LEU A 44 -17.10 -15.50 -4.43
CA LEU A 44 -17.81 -15.28 -3.16
C LEU A 44 -19.33 -15.33 -3.28
N GLN A 45 -19.91 -15.12 -4.46
CA GLN A 45 -21.36 -15.11 -4.62
C GLN A 45 -21.97 -16.48 -4.25
N GLY A 46 -23.05 -16.44 -3.46
CA GLY A 46 -23.76 -17.62 -2.98
C GLY A 46 -23.09 -18.34 -1.79
N LYS A 47 -21.91 -17.92 -1.34
CA LYS A 47 -21.24 -18.51 -0.16
C LYS A 47 -21.80 -17.99 1.16
N ALA A 48 -21.45 -18.65 2.26
CA ALA A 48 -21.71 -18.09 3.58
C ALA A 48 -20.82 -16.84 3.79
N PRO A 49 -21.30 -15.76 4.44
CA PRO A 49 -20.50 -14.55 4.67
C PRO A 49 -19.14 -14.82 5.33
N GLU A 50 -19.07 -15.76 6.26
CA GLU A 50 -17.85 -16.13 6.99
C GLU A 50 -16.80 -16.80 6.11
N ASP A 51 -17.20 -17.44 4.98
CA ASP A 51 -16.26 -18.03 4.02
C ASP A 51 -15.32 -16.98 3.43
N ALA A 52 -15.74 -15.70 3.41
CA ALA A 52 -14.90 -14.59 2.97
C ALA A 52 -13.60 -14.52 3.78
N LEU A 53 -13.62 -14.79 5.09
CA LEU A 53 -12.44 -14.76 5.97
C LEU A 53 -11.37 -15.77 5.56
N ALA A 54 -11.77 -16.88 4.92
CA ALA A 54 -10.85 -17.88 4.42
C ALA A 54 -10.44 -17.60 2.96
N LEU A 55 -11.34 -17.06 2.14
CA LEU A 55 -11.12 -16.92 0.70
C LEU A 55 -10.37 -15.64 0.34
N VAL A 56 -10.83 -14.46 0.78
CA VAL A 56 -10.21 -13.18 0.37
C VAL A 56 -8.72 -13.05 0.70
N PRO A 57 -8.18 -13.64 1.78
CA PRO A 57 -6.75 -13.53 2.05
C PRO A 57 -5.89 -14.20 0.98
N ARG A 58 -6.46 -15.08 0.14
CA ARG A 58 -5.76 -15.73 -0.99
C ARG A 58 -5.69 -14.83 -2.21
N ILE A 59 -6.30 -13.64 -2.17
CA ILE A 59 -6.05 -12.61 -3.17
C ILE A 59 -4.56 -12.33 -3.24
N CYS A 60 -3.85 -12.16 -2.13
CA CYS A 60 -2.41 -11.91 -2.19
C CYS A 60 -1.67 -12.56 -1.00
N GLY A 61 -0.53 -13.18 -1.27
CA GLY A 61 0.35 -13.73 -0.23
C GLY A 61 1.16 -12.67 0.53
N ILE A 62 1.31 -11.47 -0.03
CA ILE A 62 2.04 -10.36 0.60
C ILE A 62 1.12 -9.59 1.56
N CYS A 63 -0.04 -9.11 1.09
CA CYS A 63 -0.99 -8.32 1.88
C CYS A 63 -2.20 -9.14 2.37
N SER A 64 -1.97 -10.40 2.75
CA SER A 64 -3.03 -11.34 3.14
C SER A 64 -3.78 -10.93 4.41
N VAL A 65 -3.09 -10.32 5.37
CA VAL A 65 -3.64 -9.82 6.64
C VAL A 65 -4.52 -8.61 6.36
N SER A 66 -4.10 -7.71 5.46
CA SER A 66 -4.91 -6.56 5.05
C SER A 66 -6.26 -6.99 4.46
N GLN A 67 -6.24 -8.03 3.61
CA GLN A 67 -7.45 -8.65 3.05
C GLN A 67 -8.32 -9.28 4.14
N SER A 68 -7.73 -10.02 5.08
CA SER A 68 -8.45 -10.55 6.26
C SER A 68 -9.07 -9.44 7.11
N ALA A 69 -8.35 -8.33 7.33
CA ALA A 69 -8.81 -7.21 8.13
C ALA A 69 -9.99 -6.49 7.47
N ALA A 70 -9.93 -6.26 6.15
CA ALA A 70 -11.03 -5.67 5.39
C ALA A 70 -12.28 -6.57 5.40
N ALA A 71 -12.13 -7.88 5.17
CA ALA A 71 -13.27 -8.80 5.27
C ALA A 71 -13.86 -8.86 6.69
N ALA A 72 -13.01 -8.93 7.73
CA ALA A 72 -13.47 -8.91 9.11
C ALA A 72 -14.22 -7.61 9.43
N ALA A 73 -13.71 -6.45 8.99
CA ALA A 73 -14.38 -5.17 9.18
C ALA A 73 -15.73 -5.09 8.44
N ALA A 74 -15.82 -5.58 7.20
CA ALA A 74 -17.08 -5.62 6.44
C ALA A 74 -18.14 -6.51 7.12
N LEU A 75 -17.72 -7.66 7.64
CA LEU A 75 -18.59 -8.56 8.39
C LEU A 75 -18.97 -7.96 9.76
N ALA A 76 -18.06 -7.19 10.38
CA ALA A 76 -18.34 -6.54 11.65
C ALA A 76 -19.39 -5.45 11.48
N ASP A 77 -19.27 -4.63 10.44
CA ASP A 77 -20.24 -3.61 10.05
C ASP A 77 -21.61 -4.24 9.73
N ALA A 78 -21.62 -5.33 8.94
CA ALA A 78 -22.86 -6.04 8.60
C ALA A 78 -23.58 -6.68 9.79
N SER A 79 -22.83 -7.12 10.82
CA SER A 79 -23.40 -7.76 12.02
C SER A 79 -23.58 -6.82 13.21
N GLY A 80 -23.03 -5.59 13.14
CA GLY A 80 -23.03 -4.63 14.24
C GLY A 80 -22.16 -5.03 15.44
N VAL A 81 -21.27 -6.01 15.29
CA VAL A 81 -20.39 -6.43 16.39
C VAL A 81 -19.23 -5.45 16.58
N VAL A 82 -18.91 -5.18 17.85
CA VAL A 82 -17.77 -4.35 18.22
C VAL A 82 -16.72 -5.23 18.89
N ALA A 83 -15.49 -5.18 18.37
CA ALA A 83 -14.39 -5.94 18.93
C ALA A 83 -14.01 -5.41 20.33
N PRO A 84 -13.72 -6.29 21.31
CA PRO A 84 -13.14 -5.87 22.57
C PRO A 84 -11.79 -5.14 22.38
N PRO A 85 -11.37 -4.27 23.31
CA PRO A 85 -10.15 -3.46 23.14
C PRO A 85 -8.86 -4.27 22.95
N ASN A 86 -8.74 -5.45 23.59
CA ASN A 86 -7.62 -6.37 23.37
C ASN A 86 -7.64 -6.97 21.95
N GLY A 87 -8.84 -7.32 21.47
CA GLY A 87 -9.06 -7.82 20.12
C GLY A 87 -8.68 -6.80 19.05
N ALA A 88 -9.15 -5.57 19.21
CA ALA A 88 -8.81 -4.45 18.32
C ALA A 88 -7.28 -4.19 18.28
N ARG A 89 -6.62 -4.16 19.45
CA ARG A 89 -5.15 -4.02 19.53
C ARG A 89 -4.43 -5.18 18.84
N ALA A 90 -4.88 -6.42 19.02
CA ALA A 90 -4.28 -7.58 18.37
C ALA A 90 -4.43 -7.52 16.84
N CYS A 91 -5.62 -7.17 16.33
CA CYS A 91 -5.85 -6.97 14.89
C CYS A 91 -4.98 -5.84 14.33
N ASN A 92 -4.89 -4.70 15.03
CA ASN A 92 -4.04 -3.58 14.62
C ASN A 92 -2.55 -3.97 14.61
N LEU A 93 -2.08 -4.75 15.58
CA LEU A 93 -0.72 -5.28 15.60
C LEU A 93 -0.43 -6.22 14.42
N MET A 94 -1.38 -7.07 14.05
CA MET A 94 -1.25 -7.95 12.87
C MET A 94 -1.15 -7.09 11.60
N LEU A 95 -2.11 -6.17 11.38
CA LEU A 95 -2.11 -5.30 10.21
C LEU A 95 -0.84 -4.43 10.13
N ALA A 96 -0.40 -3.88 11.25
CA ALA A 96 0.82 -3.08 11.33
C ALA A 96 2.06 -3.92 11.02
N ALA A 97 2.16 -5.14 11.57
CA ALA A 97 3.28 -6.03 11.28
C ALA A 97 3.36 -6.39 9.78
N GLU A 98 2.23 -6.61 9.10
CA GLU A 98 2.23 -6.84 7.64
C GLU A 98 2.67 -5.58 6.89
N ASN A 99 2.06 -4.43 7.18
CA ASN A 99 2.36 -3.18 6.47
C ASN A 99 3.84 -2.79 6.60
N LEU A 100 4.41 -2.89 7.81
CA LEU A 100 5.81 -2.56 8.04
C LEU A 100 6.77 -3.58 7.43
N ALA A 101 6.44 -4.87 7.46
CA ALA A 101 7.25 -5.90 6.80
C ALA A 101 7.26 -5.74 5.27
N ASP A 102 6.18 -5.21 4.70
CA ASP A 102 6.06 -4.88 3.28
C ASP A 102 6.88 -3.64 2.92
N HIS A 103 6.72 -2.51 3.62
CA HIS A 103 7.54 -1.30 3.42
C HIS A 103 9.05 -1.60 3.52
N PHE A 104 9.41 -2.42 4.51
CA PHE A 104 10.78 -2.86 4.72
C PHE A 104 11.30 -3.72 3.54
N THR A 105 10.50 -4.68 3.08
CA THR A 105 10.84 -5.50 1.90
C THR A 105 10.93 -4.65 0.63
N HIS A 106 9.98 -3.74 0.43
CA HIS A 106 9.96 -2.83 -0.71
C HIS A 106 11.28 -2.05 -0.78
N PHE A 107 11.68 -1.41 0.31
CA PHE A 107 12.88 -0.61 0.35
C PHE A 107 14.14 -1.45 0.02
N TYR A 108 14.36 -2.55 0.76
CA TYR A 108 15.62 -3.30 0.67
C TYR A 108 15.70 -4.26 -0.52
N LEU A 109 14.59 -4.88 -0.92
CA LEU A 109 14.60 -5.95 -1.91
C LEU A 109 14.08 -5.50 -3.27
N PHE A 110 13.19 -4.51 -3.32
CA PHE A 110 12.54 -4.10 -4.58
C PHE A 110 13.08 -2.80 -5.13
N PHE A 111 13.25 -1.79 -4.28
CA PHE A 111 13.57 -0.43 -4.71
C PHE A 111 15.07 -0.14 -4.71
N MET A 112 15.76 -0.25 -3.57
CA MET A 112 17.18 0.10 -3.47
C MET A 112 18.12 -0.65 -4.43
N PRO A 113 17.88 -1.92 -4.82
CA PRO A 113 18.74 -2.58 -5.80
C PRO A 113 18.68 -1.98 -7.22
N ASP A 114 17.78 -1.02 -7.49
CA ASP A 114 17.81 -0.27 -8.76
C ASP A 114 18.99 0.67 -8.89
N PHE A 115 19.46 1.23 -7.78
CA PHE A 115 20.63 2.10 -7.78
C PHE A 115 21.95 1.31 -7.88
N ALA A 116 21.91 -0.02 -7.72
CA ALA A 116 23.07 -0.92 -7.84
C ALA A 116 23.23 -1.54 -9.25
N ARG A 117 22.61 -0.95 -10.27
CA ARG A 117 22.69 -1.41 -11.67
C ARG A 117 23.87 -0.82 -12.40
N GLU A 118 24.47 -1.59 -13.29
CA GLU A 118 25.68 -1.21 -14.06
C GLU A 118 25.53 0.10 -14.86
N ALA A 119 24.31 0.47 -15.24
CA ALA A 119 24.03 1.77 -15.85
C ALA A 119 24.46 2.97 -14.98
N TYR A 120 24.56 2.79 -13.67
CA TYR A 120 25.08 3.78 -12.73
C TYR A 120 26.57 3.62 -12.42
N ALA A 121 27.30 2.70 -13.07
CA ALA A 121 28.70 2.41 -12.74
C ALA A 121 29.65 3.62 -12.82
N GLY A 122 29.32 4.60 -13.65
CA GLY A 122 30.07 5.86 -13.74
C GLY A 122 29.78 6.88 -12.63
N ALA A 123 28.78 6.64 -11.77
CA ALA A 123 28.40 7.57 -10.73
C ALA A 123 29.36 7.48 -9.52
N PRO A 124 29.79 8.61 -8.92
CA PRO A 124 30.70 8.63 -7.77
C PRO A 124 30.21 7.82 -6.56
N TRP A 125 28.90 7.72 -6.37
CA TRP A 125 28.26 6.99 -5.27
C TRP A 125 28.08 5.49 -5.54
N PHE A 126 28.39 5.00 -6.75
CA PHE A 126 28.02 3.66 -7.18
C PHE A 126 28.68 2.54 -6.39
N GLY A 127 29.99 2.62 -6.16
CA GLY A 127 30.74 1.53 -5.49
C GLY A 127 30.15 1.11 -4.13
N PRO A 128 29.95 2.05 -3.18
CA PRO A 128 29.29 1.76 -1.91
C PRO A 128 27.84 1.25 -2.06
N VAL A 129 27.08 1.81 -3.01
CA VAL A 129 25.69 1.41 -3.25
C VAL A 129 25.59 0.02 -3.83
N GLU A 130 26.48 -0.35 -4.74
CA GLU A 130 26.56 -1.70 -5.29
C GLU A 130 26.93 -2.70 -4.18
N ALA A 131 27.99 -2.43 -3.41
CA ALA A 131 28.41 -3.29 -2.31
C ALA A 131 27.30 -3.51 -1.27
N ARG A 132 26.46 -2.49 -1.04
CA ARG A 132 25.36 -2.54 -0.09
C ARG A 132 24.09 -3.17 -0.65
N PHE A 133 23.63 -2.74 -1.82
CA PHE A 133 22.26 -3.01 -2.31
C PHE A 133 22.19 -3.87 -3.58
N LYS A 134 23.31 -4.36 -4.14
CA LYS A 134 23.23 -5.27 -5.29
C LYS A 134 22.29 -6.44 -4.97
N ALA A 135 21.34 -6.68 -5.87
CA ALA A 135 20.41 -7.79 -5.68
C ALA A 135 21.18 -9.10 -5.48
N ILE A 136 20.78 -9.90 -4.48
CA ILE A 136 21.38 -11.20 -4.11
C ILE A 136 22.78 -11.10 -3.46
N HIS A 137 23.65 -10.21 -3.94
CA HIS A 137 25.06 -10.16 -3.53
C HIS A 137 25.41 -9.05 -2.53
N GLY A 138 24.60 -7.99 -2.44
CA GLY A 138 24.84 -6.85 -1.56
C GLY A 138 24.61 -7.19 -0.08
N SER A 139 25.35 -6.54 0.81
CA SER A 139 25.28 -6.80 2.26
C SER A 139 23.91 -6.51 2.88
N ALA A 140 23.13 -5.58 2.32
CA ALA A 140 21.83 -5.18 2.86
C ALA A 140 20.84 -6.32 2.90
N ALA A 141 20.76 -7.15 1.85
CA ALA A 141 19.83 -8.27 1.84
C ALA A 141 20.18 -9.29 2.93
N ALA A 142 21.48 -9.57 3.15
CA ALA A 142 21.95 -10.51 4.16
C ALA A 142 21.65 -10.06 5.60
N GLU A 143 21.60 -8.75 5.86
CA GLU A 143 21.26 -8.19 7.18
C GLU A 143 19.75 -7.96 7.35
N ALA A 144 19.08 -7.45 6.31
CA ALA A 144 17.68 -7.06 6.35
C ALA A 144 16.74 -8.28 6.37
N LEU A 145 17.05 -9.36 5.63
CA LEU A 145 16.22 -10.55 5.59
C LEU A 145 16.06 -11.24 6.97
N PRO A 146 17.14 -11.47 7.75
CA PRO A 146 17.01 -11.95 9.13
C PRO A 146 16.22 -11.01 10.03
N ALA A 147 16.45 -9.70 9.95
CA ALA A 147 15.71 -8.71 10.74
C ALA A 147 14.21 -8.74 10.45
N ARG A 148 13.84 -8.82 9.17
CA ARG A 148 12.45 -8.98 8.74
C ARG A 148 11.85 -10.31 9.20
N ALA A 149 12.56 -11.43 9.01
CA ALA A 149 12.09 -12.74 9.43
C ALA A 149 11.85 -12.78 10.95
N ARG A 150 12.74 -12.14 11.71
CA ARG A 150 12.62 -11.99 13.16
C ARG A 150 11.42 -11.13 13.55
N PHE A 151 11.22 -9.99 12.89
CA PHE A 151 10.05 -9.13 13.09
C PHE A 151 8.74 -9.87 12.79
N LEU A 152 8.69 -10.67 11.70
CA LEU A 152 7.50 -11.45 11.36
C LEU A 152 7.20 -12.61 12.33
N GLN A 153 8.08 -12.93 13.28
CA GLN A 153 7.73 -13.86 14.37
C GLN A 153 6.60 -13.31 15.25
N LEU A 154 6.34 -11.99 15.23
CA LEU A 154 5.13 -11.40 15.81
C LEU A 154 3.87 -12.11 15.31
N MET A 155 3.80 -12.45 14.01
CA MET A 155 2.66 -13.13 13.41
C MET A 155 2.44 -14.54 13.94
N GLY A 156 3.49 -15.26 14.34
CA GLY A 156 3.33 -16.58 14.96
C GLY A 156 2.54 -16.49 16.26
N THR A 157 2.84 -15.48 17.07
CA THR A 157 2.16 -15.23 18.36
C THR A 157 0.82 -14.53 18.20
N LEU A 158 0.67 -13.59 17.27
CA LEU A 158 -0.57 -12.83 17.08
C LEU A 158 -1.58 -13.58 16.21
N ALA A 159 -1.09 -14.20 15.14
CA ALA A 159 -1.87 -14.64 14.01
C ALA A 159 -1.83 -16.17 13.80
N GLY A 160 -1.05 -16.89 14.60
CA GLY A 160 -0.78 -18.33 14.47
C GLY A 160 0.17 -18.65 13.31
N LYS A 161 -0.07 -18.06 12.13
CA LYS A 161 0.78 -18.19 10.94
C LYS A 161 0.68 -16.97 10.04
N TRP A 162 1.72 -16.76 9.23
CA TRP A 162 1.71 -15.87 8.08
C TRP A 162 2.45 -16.57 6.93
N PRO A 163 1.97 -16.52 5.68
CA PRO A 163 0.76 -15.80 5.22
C PRO A 163 -0.60 -16.43 5.57
N HIS A 164 -1.67 -15.70 5.25
CA HIS A 164 -3.08 -16.13 5.26
C HIS A 164 -3.59 -16.58 6.64
N THR A 165 -3.49 -15.69 7.63
CA THR A 165 -4.03 -15.96 8.98
C THR A 165 -5.54 -16.19 8.95
N LEU A 166 -6.04 -16.91 9.96
CA LEU A 166 -7.47 -17.10 10.24
C LEU A 166 -7.83 -16.58 11.65
N SER A 167 -6.93 -15.82 12.29
CA SER A 167 -7.16 -15.32 13.65
C SER A 167 -7.98 -14.03 13.71
N MET A 168 -8.08 -13.29 12.60
CA MET A 168 -8.90 -12.09 12.52
C MET A 168 -10.31 -12.46 12.11
N ALA A 169 -11.26 -12.02 12.92
CA ALA A 169 -12.68 -12.25 12.77
C ALA A 169 -13.44 -10.93 13.03
N PRO A 170 -14.71 -10.80 12.61
CA PRO A 170 -15.49 -9.59 12.80
C PRO A 170 -15.52 -9.09 14.27
N GLY A 171 -15.57 -10.01 15.22
CA GLY A 171 -15.53 -9.71 16.66
C GLY A 171 -14.17 -9.40 17.28
N GLY A 172 -13.10 -9.29 16.50
CA GLY A 172 -11.72 -9.07 16.99
C GLY A 172 -10.77 -10.23 16.68
N SER A 173 -9.93 -10.59 17.65
CA SER A 173 -8.94 -11.66 17.49
C SER A 173 -9.42 -12.93 18.17
N THR A 174 -9.46 -14.04 17.44
CA THR A 174 -9.77 -15.37 18.00
C THR A 174 -8.62 -15.93 18.84
N ARG A 175 -7.46 -15.26 18.84
CA ARG A 175 -6.29 -15.63 19.64
C ARG A 175 -6.08 -14.63 20.77
N ALA A 176 -6.11 -15.13 22.00
CA ALA A 176 -5.71 -14.40 23.20
C ALA A 176 -4.18 -14.38 23.35
N ILE A 177 -3.65 -13.31 23.97
CA ILE A 177 -2.22 -13.14 24.22
C ILE A 177 -1.93 -13.38 25.70
N LEU A 178 -1.04 -14.34 25.98
CA LEU A 178 -0.62 -14.67 27.34
C LEU A 178 0.42 -13.66 27.89
N PRO A 179 0.59 -13.54 29.23
CA PRO A 179 1.57 -12.64 29.81
C PRO A 179 3.00 -12.83 29.29
N ALA A 180 3.44 -14.10 29.13
CA ALA A 180 4.76 -14.42 28.59
C ALA A 180 4.89 -14.05 27.11
N GLU A 181 3.81 -14.24 26.33
CA GLU A 181 3.76 -13.84 24.92
C GLU A 181 3.84 -12.32 24.78
N ARG A 182 3.16 -11.55 25.64
CA ARG A 182 3.26 -10.09 25.68
C ARG A 182 4.71 -9.61 25.86
N VAL A 183 5.47 -10.24 26.76
CA VAL A 183 6.91 -9.93 26.95
C VAL A 183 7.72 -10.26 25.69
N ARG A 184 7.45 -11.40 25.05
CA ARG A 184 8.11 -11.80 23.80
C ARG A 184 7.83 -10.83 22.65
N LEU A 185 6.58 -10.39 22.49
CA LEU A 185 6.19 -9.40 21.49
C LEU A 185 6.96 -8.08 21.68
N LEU A 186 7.08 -7.59 22.93
CA LEU A 186 7.88 -6.40 23.24
C LEU A 186 9.37 -6.58 22.93
N ALA A 187 9.92 -7.75 23.18
CA ALA A 187 11.32 -8.04 22.87
C ALA A 187 11.57 -8.01 21.35
N LEU A 188 10.68 -8.62 20.56
CA LEU A 188 10.77 -8.61 19.09
C LEU A 188 10.64 -7.19 18.51
N LEU A 189 9.72 -6.38 19.04
CA LEU A 189 9.57 -4.98 18.62
C LEU A 189 10.80 -4.13 18.96
N ARG A 190 11.37 -4.30 20.16
CA ARG A 190 12.60 -3.60 20.56
C ARG A 190 13.81 -4.01 19.72
N GLU A 191 13.91 -5.29 19.37
CA GLU A 191 14.95 -5.80 18.48
C GLU A 191 14.85 -5.15 17.09
N PHE A 192 13.65 -5.13 16.51
CA PHE A 192 13.40 -4.51 15.21
C PHE A 192 13.62 -2.99 15.24
N ARG A 193 13.12 -2.30 16.28
CA ARG A 193 13.40 -0.88 16.52
C ARG A 193 14.90 -0.59 16.51
N GLY A 194 15.66 -1.32 17.33
CA GLY A 194 17.10 -1.13 17.41
C GLY A 194 17.80 -1.40 16.08
N TRP A 195 17.29 -2.33 15.28
CA TRP A 195 17.79 -2.54 13.92
C TRP A 195 17.53 -1.32 13.03
N LEU A 196 16.29 -0.81 13.00
CA LEU A 196 15.93 0.38 12.21
C LEU A 196 16.75 1.61 12.62
N GLU A 197 16.89 1.86 13.92
CA GLU A 197 17.63 3.01 14.44
C GLU A 197 19.13 2.92 14.12
N ARG A 198 19.71 1.70 14.03
CA ARG A 198 21.13 1.52 13.72
C ARG A 198 21.45 1.47 12.22
N HIS A 199 20.63 0.79 11.41
CA HIS A 199 20.97 0.45 10.03
C HIS A 199 20.17 1.27 9.02
N LEU A 200 18.86 1.44 9.25
CA LEU A 200 18.01 2.19 8.33
C LEU A 200 18.16 3.70 8.52
N PHE A 201 17.96 4.19 9.74
CA PHE A 201 17.90 5.62 10.02
C PHE A 201 19.23 6.18 10.55
N GLY A 202 19.97 5.39 11.33
CA GLY A 202 21.09 5.90 12.11
C GLY A 202 20.67 6.86 13.24
N ASP A 203 19.37 6.99 13.52
CA ASP A 203 18.76 7.91 14.48
C ASP A 203 17.61 7.25 15.24
N ALA A 204 17.19 7.86 16.34
CA ALA A 204 15.99 7.44 17.05
C ALA A 204 14.74 7.57 16.17
N LEU A 205 13.81 6.62 16.28
CA LEU A 205 12.56 6.66 15.48
C LEU A 205 11.76 7.94 15.75
N GLU A 206 11.74 8.42 16.99
CA GLU A 206 11.10 9.67 17.38
C GLU A 206 11.69 10.89 16.65
N ALA A 207 13.02 10.94 16.45
CA ALA A 207 13.66 12.06 15.77
C ALA A 207 13.30 12.08 14.28
N VAL A 208 13.28 10.91 13.63
CA VAL A 208 12.86 10.77 12.23
C VAL A 208 11.37 11.09 12.07
N GLY A 209 10.53 10.58 12.98
CA GLY A 209 9.09 10.85 13.02
C GLY A 209 8.74 12.31 13.32
N ALA A 210 9.69 13.11 13.80
CA ALA A 210 9.52 14.53 14.10
C ALA A 210 9.99 15.47 12.98
N LEU A 211 10.55 14.95 11.88
CA LEU A 211 10.91 15.77 10.72
C LEU A 211 9.67 16.47 10.16
N ASP A 212 9.70 17.79 10.07
CA ASP A 212 8.50 18.60 9.83
C ASP A 212 8.51 19.34 8.48
N SER A 213 9.62 19.33 7.76
CA SER A 213 9.82 20.10 6.54
C SER A 213 10.84 19.45 5.62
N VAL A 214 10.79 19.79 4.33
CA VAL A 214 11.78 19.35 3.35
C VAL A 214 13.18 19.85 3.72
N ASP A 215 13.28 21.07 4.24
CA ASP A 215 14.54 21.62 4.75
C ASP A 215 15.07 20.84 5.95
N ALA A 216 14.22 20.46 6.91
CA ALA A 216 14.63 19.61 8.03
C ALA A 216 15.09 18.22 7.57
N LEU A 217 14.44 17.63 6.56
CA LEU A 217 14.86 16.36 5.97
C LEU A 217 16.26 16.44 5.37
N TRP A 218 16.56 17.50 4.62
CA TRP A 218 17.87 17.70 4.01
C TRP A 218 18.94 18.10 5.03
N ALA A 219 18.61 18.96 6.00
CA ALA A 219 19.49 19.28 7.12
C ALA A 219 19.83 18.03 7.95
N TRP A 220 18.88 17.12 8.12
CA TRP A 220 19.10 15.83 8.79
C TRP A 220 20.10 14.96 8.04
N LEU A 221 20.05 14.93 6.70
CA LEU A 221 21.07 14.28 5.87
C LEU A 221 22.43 14.98 6.00
N ASP A 222 22.46 16.30 5.80
CA ASP A 222 23.70 17.08 5.69
C ASP A 222 24.48 17.14 7.02
N ALA A 223 23.79 17.09 8.16
CA ALA A 223 24.43 17.14 9.47
C ALA A 223 25.31 15.91 9.77
N ARG A 224 25.07 14.76 9.14
CA ARG A 224 25.71 13.48 9.53
C ARG A 224 26.14 12.59 8.37
N GLY A 225 25.84 12.98 7.13
CA GLY A 225 26.30 12.30 5.91
C GLY A 225 25.56 11.00 5.57
N PRO A 226 25.77 10.48 4.34
CA PRO A 226 25.03 9.33 3.79
C PRO A 226 25.45 7.97 4.36
N GLU A 227 26.56 7.90 5.11
CA GLU A 227 27.07 6.66 5.71
C GLU A 227 26.38 6.28 7.02
N ARG A 228 25.56 7.19 7.57
CA ARG A 228 24.89 7.01 8.87
C ARG A 228 23.81 5.92 8.86
N GLY A 229 23.18 5.69 7.71
CA GLY A 229 22.10 4.72 7.57
C GLY A 229 21.57 4.66 6.14
N ASP A 230 20.84 3.60 5.83
CA ASP A 230 20.36 3.30 4.48
C ASP A 230 19.35 4.35 3.95
N MET A 231 18.57 5.01 4.82
CA MET A 231 17.72 6.15 4.45
C MET A 231 18.56 7.36 4.03
N ALA A 232 19.64 7.67 4.75
CA ALA A 232 20.53 8.77 4.39
C ALA A 232 21.19 8.52 3.02
N ARG A 233 21.59 7.26 2.77
CA ARG A 233 22.07 6.83 1.45
C ARG A 233 21.02 7.00 0.36
N PHE A 234 19.78 6.61 0.62
CA PHE A 234 18.69 6.85 -0.33
C PHE A 234 18.48 8.34 -0.62
N LEU A 235 18.53 9.21 0.39
CA LEU A 235 18.36 10.65 0.21
C LEU A 235 19.51 11.26 -0.63
N GLU A 236 20.75 10.81 -0.45
CA GLU A 236 21.87 11.18 -1.32
C GLU A 236 21.59 10.83 -2.78
N LEU A 237 21.12 9.59 -3.03
CA LEU A 237 20.75 9.14 -4.37
C LEU A 237 19.58 9.92 -4.94
N ALA A 238 18.60 10.24 -4.11
CA ALA A 238 17.45 11.03 -4.50
C ALA A 238 17.84 12.45 -4.93
N ARG A 239 18.82 13.05 -4.25
CA ARG A 239 19.40 14.34 -4.61
C ARG A 239 20.23 14.24 -5.89
N ALA A 240 21.07 13.22 -6.02
CA ALA A 240 21.95 13.03 -7.18
C ALA A 240 21.21 12.72 -8.48
N LEU A 241 20.05 12.06 -8.40
CA LEU A 241 19.23 11.65 -9.53
C LEU A 241 17.96 12.49 -9.72
N ASP A 242 17.81 13.57 -8.94
CA ASP A 242 16.64 14.44 -8.94
C ASP A 242 15.31 13.67 -8.87
N LEU A 243 15.21 12.72 -7.93
CA LEU A 243 14.01 11.88 -7.76
C LEU A 243 12.77 12.68 -7.29
N ALA A 244 12.96 13.94 -6.90
CA ALA A 244 11.86 14.86 -6.60
C ALA A 244 11.18 15.39 -7.88
N ALA A 245 11.89 15.44 -9.01
CA ALA A 245 11.32 15.79 -10.31
C ALA A 245 10.68 14.58 -11.01
N LEU A 246 11.05 13.36 -10.62
CA LEU A 246 10.63 12.13 -11.27
C LEU A 246 9.28 11.60 -10.74
N GLY A 247 8.36 11.27 -11.64
CA GLY A 247 7.09 10.64 -11.28
C GLY A 247 6.06 11.57 -10.65
N ARG A 248 6.18 12.88 -10.90
CA ARG A 248 5.24 13.93 -10.45
C ARG A 248 3.88 13.69 -11.09
N SER A 249 2.83 13.80 -10.31
CA SER A 249 1.46 13.71 -10.80
C SER A 249 0.62 14.84 -10.20
N PRO A 250 0.70 16.06 -10.76
CA PRO A 250 -0.05 17.21 -10.26
C PRO A 250 -1.56 17.02 -10.43
N ASP A 251 -1.99 16.39 -11.52
CA ASP A 251 -3.41 16.12 -11.79
C ASP A 251 -3.99 15.04 -10.86
N ALA A 252 -3.17 14.11 -10.37
CA ALA A 252 -3.49 13.21 -9.26
C ALA A 252 -2.99 13.74 -7.91
N GLY A 253 -2.99 15.06 -7.71
CA GLY A 253 -2.61 15.74 -6.46
C GLY A 253 -3.58 15.53 -5.28
N ARG A 254 -4.45 14.51 -5.38
CA ARG A 254 -5.40 14.11 -4.33
C ARG A 254 -4.98 12.79 -3.72
N TYR A 255 -5.03 12.74 -2.39
CA TYR A 255 -4.50 11.63 -1.62
C TYR A 255 -5.58 11.03 -0.74
N LEU A 256 -5.95 9.78 -1.02
CA LEU A 256 -7.01 9.04 -0.33
C LEU A 256 -6.44 8.17 0.79
N SER A 257 -7.05 8.28 1.98
CA SER A 257 -6.85 7.38 3.11
C SER A 257 -8.21 6.97 3.69
N HIS A 258 -8.40 5.67 3.92
CA HIS A 258 -9.52 5.12 4.69
C HIS A 258 -9.32 5.25 6.21
N GLY A 259 -8.16 5.73 6.64
CA GLY A 259 -7.73 5.72 8.03
C GLY A 259 -7.21 4.35 8.46
N ALA A 260 -6.25 4.34 9.38
CA ALA A 260 -5.58 3.10 9.78
C ALA A 260 -5.54 2.94 11.30
N TYR A 261 -5.61 1.67 11.71
CA TYR A 261 -5.48 1.23 13.10
C TYR A 261 -6.49 1.89 14.05
N PRO A 262 -7.81 1.73 13.82
CA PRO A 262 -8.84 2.27 14.71
C PRO A 262 -8.74 1.65 16.11
N LEU A 263 -8.79 2.49 17.13
CA LEU A 263 -8.83 2.06 18.53
C LEU A 263 -9.65 3.07 19.35
N ASP A 264 -10.58 2.60 20.17
CA ASP A 264 -11.36 3.44 21.09
C ASP A 264 -12.01 4.67 20.41
N GLY A 265 -12.46 4.52 19.16
CA GLY A 265 -13.10 5.57 18.36
C GLY A 265 -12.15 6.54 17.64
N ALA A 266 -10.83 6.37 17.78
CA ALA A 266 -9.81 7.18 17.11
C ALA A 266 -8.81 6.31 16.31
N PRO A 267 -8.57 6.60 15.02
CA PRO A 267 -7.52 5.91 14.27
C PRO A 267 -6.13 6.54 14.53
N LEU A 268 -5.06 5.75 14.37
CA LEU A 268 -3.69 6.28 14.40
C LEU A 268 -3.41 7.19 13.20
N PHE A 269 -3.99 6.88 12.04
CA PHE A 269 -3.95 7.72 10.85
C PHE A 269 -5.36 8.12 10.45
N ALA A 270 -5.59 9.41 10.21
CA ALA A 270 -6.92 9.91 9.85
C ALA A 270 -7.44 9.37 8.50
N ARG A 271 -8.77 9.37 8.39
CA ARG A 271 -9.53 9.12 7.14
C ARG A 271 -9.83 10.43 6.44
N GLY A 272 -9.75 10.44 5.11
CA GLY A 272 -10.09 11.61 4.30
C GLY A 272 -9.42 11.61 2.94
N VAL A 273 -9.61 12.71 2.22
CA VAL A 273 -8.92 13.02 0.95
C VAL A 273 -8.20 14.35 1.09
N TRP A 274 -6.88 14.34 1.02
CA TRP A 274 -6.08 15.56 1.01
C TRP A 274 -5.90 16.05 -0.44
N ASP A 275 -6.37 17.25 -0.74
CA ASP A 275 -6.10 17.95 -2.01
C ASP A 275 -4.90 18.88 -1.79
N ALA A 276 -3.74 18.49 -2.32
CA ALA A 276 -2.50 19.24 -2.11
C ALA A 276 -2.50 20.59 -2.85
N ALA A 277 -3.15 20.67 -4.01
CA ALA A 277 -3.24 21.91 -4.77
C ALA A 277 -4.14 22.94 -4.06
N ALA A 278 -5.23 22.48 -3.45
CA ALA A 278 -6.14 23.33 -2.69
C ALA A 278 -5.72 23.54 -1.22
N GLY A 279 -4.76 22.74 -0.70
CA GLY A 279 -4.40 22.74 0.71
C GLY A 279 -5.57 22.35 1.63
N ARG A 280 -6.46 21.47 1.15
CA ARG A 280 -7.74 21.15 1.81
C ARG A 280 -7.85 19.67 2.15
N LEU A 281 -8.40 19.37 3.32
CA LEU A 281 -8.80 18.02 3.71
C LEU A 281 -10.31 17.88 3.52
N ASP A 282 -10.72 16.97 2.64
CA ASP A 282 -12.11 16.60 2.42
C ASP A 282 -12.45 15.30 3.17
N ALA A 283 -13.70 15.19 3.63
CA ALA A 283 -14.20 13.95 4.22
C ALA A 283 -14.31 12.84 3.16
N MET A 284 -14.08 11.59 3.59
CA MET A 284 -14.16 10.41 2.74
C MET A 284 -15.27 9.48 3.25
N ASP A 285 -16.28 9.26 2.42
CA ASP A 285 -17.33 8.26 2.63
C ASP A 285 -17.18 7.10 1.63
N ALA A 286 -17.54 5.89 2.06
CA ALA A 286 -17.57 4.72 1.19
C ALA A 286 -18.51 4.91 -0.02
N ASP A 287 -19.61 5.65 0.17
CA ASP A 287 -20.60 5.95 -0.88
C ASP A 287 -20.12 7.02 -1.87
N ASP A 288 -18.93 7.61 -1.69
CA ASP A 288 -18.29 8.51 -2.67
C ASP A 288 -17.51 7.74 -3.77
N VAL A 289 -17.25 6.45 -3.56
CA VAL A 289 -16.44 5.61 -4.46
C VAL A 289 -17.30 5.11 -5.62
N ARG A 290 -16.81 5.26 -6.85
CA ARG A 290 -17.40 4.66 -8.06
C ARG A 290 -16.31 3.96 -8.87
N GLU A 291 -16.64 2.85 -9.50
CA GLU A 291 -15.74 2.12 -10.40
C GLU A 291 -16.26 2.18 -11.83
N ASP A 292 -15.42 2.69 -12.73
CA ASP A 292 -15.64 2.69 -14.17
C ASP A 292 -14.97 1.46 -14.78
N ILE A 293 -15.63 0.82 -15.75
CA ILE A 293 -15.13 -0.39 -16.43
C ILE A 293 -14.92 -0.19 -17.93
N SER A 294 -15.04 1.04 -18.46
CA SER A 294 -15.00 1.34 -19.89
C SER A 294 -13.76 0.80 -20.60
N HIS A 295 -12.61 0.84 -19.95
CA HIS A 295 -11.33 0.36 -20.46
C HIS A 295 -10.81 -0.93 -19.79
N ALA A 296 -11.65 -1.54 -18.95
CA ALA A 296 -11.37 -2.83 -18.33
C ALA A 296 -12.00 -3.97 -19.15
N TRP A 297 -11.40 -5.16 -19.16
CA TRP A 297 -11.94 -6.39 -19.77
C TRP A 297 -13.15 -6.95 -18.98
N LEU A 298 -14.11 -6.10 -18.69
CA LEU A 298 -15.31 -6.39 -17.92
C LEU A 298 -16.54 -5.86 -18.67
N GLY A 299 -17.55 -6.72 -18.82
CA GLY A 299 -18.90 -6.37 -19.20
C GLY A 299 -19.70 -5.84 -18.00
N GLY A 300 -20.78 -5.12 -18.29
CA GLY A 300 -21.66 -4.51 -17.29
C GLY A 300 -22.13 -3.13 -17.74
N SER A 301 -22.61 -2.34 -16.78
CA SER A 301 -23.03 -0.95 -17.01
C SER A 301 -21.94 -0.10 -17.68
N ALA A 302 -22.36 0.79 -18.59
CA ALA A 302 -21.48 1.81 -19.17
C ALA A 302 -21.23 2.98 -18.20
N GLU A 303 -22.07 3.14 -17.17
CA GLU A 303 -21.91 4.16 -16.13
C GLU A 303 -21.11 3.62 -14.95
N ALA A 304 -20.24 4.46 -14.38
CA ALA A 304 -19.47 4.10 -13.20
C ALA A 304 -20.39 3.75 -12.00
N GLN A 305 -20.18 2.58 -11.40
CA GLN A 305 -21.07 2.03 -10.36
C GLN A 305 -20.48 2.19 -8.97
N PRO A 306 -21.30 2.42 -7.92
CA PRO A 306 -20.84 2.26 -6.55
C PRO A 306 -20.50 0.79 -6.26
N PRO A 307 -19.50 0.48 -5.43
CA PRO A 307 -19.13 -0.90 -5.12
C PRO A 307 -20.29 -1.77 -4.62
N PHE A 308 -21.28 -1.23 -3.89
CA PHE A 308 -22.45 -2.04 -3.50
C PHE A 308 -23.29 -2.57 -4.69
N ALA A 309 -23.25 -1.86 -5.82
CA ALA A 309 -23.91 -2.25 -7.07
C ALA A 309 -22.90 -2.64 -8.17
N GLY A 310 -21.62 -2.84 -7.79
CA GLY A 310 -20.56 -3.19 -8.73
C GLY A 310 -20.82 -4.53 -9.42
N GLU A 311 -20.39 -4.61 -10.67
CA GLU A 311 -20.50 -5.79 -11.52
C GLU A 311 -19.10 -6.26 -11.93
N THR A 312 -18.91 -7.59 -11.96
CA THR A 312 -17.63 -8.21 -12.31
C THR A 312 -17.86 -9.33 -13.30
N GLN A 313 -18.25 -8.98 -14.52
CA GLN A 313 -18.51 -9.93 -15.60
C GLN A 313 -17.34 -9.92 -16.58
N PRO A 314 -16.53 -10.98 -16.71
CA PRO A 314 -15.33 -10.96 -17.55
C PRO A 314 -15.70 -10.87 -19.03
N ASP A 315 -15.07 -9.97 -19.75
CA ASP A 315 -15.19 -9.79 -21.20
C ASP A 315 -13.81 -9.47 -21.79
N ALA A 316 -13.04 -10.53 -22.04
CA ALA A 316 -11.66 -10.43 -22.54
C ALA A 316 -11.55 -9.85 -23.95
N ASP A 317 -12.64 -9.90 -24.73
CA ASP A 317 -12.70 -9.43 -26.11
C ASP A 317 -13.29 -8.01 -26.22
N LYS A 318 -13.56 -7.35 -25.09
CA LYS A 318 -14.17 -6.02 -25.04
C LYS A 318 -13.36 -5.00 -25.87
N PRO A 319 -13.95 -4.39 -26.91
CA PRO A 319 -13.26 -3.40 -27.73
C PRO A 319 -12.79 -2.20 -26.91
N GLY A 320 -11.52 -1.80 -27.10
CA GLY A 320 -10.94 -0.63 -26.43
C GLY A 320 -10.44 -0.86 -25.00
N ALA A 321 -10.73 -2.02 -24.41
CA ALA A 321 -10.17 -2.41 -23.12
C ALA A 321 -8.71 -2.86 -23.23
N TYR A 322 -7.93 -2.64 -22.18
CA TYR A 322 -6.49 -2.96 -22.15
C TYR A 322 -5.99 -3.52 -20.81
N THR A 323 -6.88 -3.75 -19.83
CA THR A 323 -6.51 -4.29 -18.53
C THR A 323 -7.67 -4.99 -17.82
N TRP A 324 -7.38 -5.91 -16.88
CA TRP A 324 -8.38 -6.45 -15.96
C TRP A 324 -8.69 -5.55 -14.75
N CYS A 325 -7.95 -4.45 -14.59
CA CYS A 325 -8.15 -3.51 -13.50
C CYS A 325 -9.36 -2.60 -13.76
N LYS A 326 -10.26 -2.45 -12.79
CA LYS A 326 -11.32 -1.43 -12.81
C LYS A 326 -10.73 -0.03 -12.60
N ALA A 327 -11.46 1.03 -12.97
CA ALA A 327 -11.07 2.42 -12.76
C ALA A 327 -11.84 3.08 -11.61
N PRO A 328 -11.39 2.93 -10.35
CA PRO A 328 -12.02 3.59 -9.21
C PRO A 328 -11.77 5.11 -9.24
N ARG A 329 -12.80 5.86 -8.86
CA ARG A 329 -12.80 7.32 -8.72
C ARG A 329 -13.47 7.70 -7.42
N TRP A 330 -12.93 8.73 -6.75
CA TRP A 330 -13.60 9.37 -5.63
C TRP A 330 -14.27 10.64 -6.15
N ARG A 331 -15.61 10.69 -6.12
CA ARG A 331 -16.39 11.83 -6.68
C ARG A 331 -15.97 12.20 -8.12
N GLY A 332 -15.70 11.19 -8.94
CA GLY A 332 -15.23 11.35 -10.32
C GLY A 332 -13.77 11.77 -10.46
N GLN A 333 -13.02 11.94 -9.37
CA GLN A 333 -11.62 12.34 -9.40
C GLN A 333 -10.67 11.14 -9.27
N VAL A 334 -9.53 11.23 -9.94
CA VAL A 334 -8.38 10.34 -9.73
C VAL A 334 -7.72 10.71 -8.40
N VAL A 335 -7.35 9.69 -7.64
CA VAL A 335 -6.67 9.83 -6.35
C VAL A 335 -5.48 8.87 -6.26
N GLN A 336 -4.46 9.27 -5.51
CA GLN A 336 -3.36 8.40 -5.10
C GLN A 336 -3.61 7.86 -3.69
N THR A 337 -3.16 6.63 -3.42
CA THR A 337 -3.19 6.06 -2.08
C THR A 337 -1.85 5.42 -1.69
N GLY A 338 -1.67 5.09 -0.41
CA GLY A 338 -0.44 4.54 0.15
C GLY A 338 0.07 5.31 1.37
N ALA A 339 1.29 4.98 1.81
CA ALA A 339 1.92 5.60 2.98
C ALA A 339 1.99 7.14 2.91
N LEU A 340 2.25 7.68 1.71
CA LEU A 340 2.25 9.12 1.47
C LEU A 340 0.86 9.73 1.69
N ALA A 341 -0.17 9.08 1.16
CA ALA A 341 -1.54 9.56 1.26
C ALA A 341 -2.05 9.53 2.70
N ARG A 342 -1.83 8.42 3.41
CA ARG A 342 -2.17 8.30 4.83
C ARG A 342 -1.59 9.43 5.66
N GLN A 343 -0.32 9.73 5.47
CA GLN A 343 0.38 10.73 6.28
C GLN A 343 0.01 12.16 5.89
N ALA A 344 -0.28 12.44 4.62
CA ALA A 344 -0.78 13.74 4.19
C ALA A 344 -2.19 14.02 4.74
N VAL A 345 -3.07 13.02 4.70
CA VAL A 345 -4.43 13.07 5.27
C VAL A 345 -4.38 13.26 6.79
N ASP A 346 -3.55 12.48 7.48
CA ASP A 346 -3.29 12.56 8.91
C ASP A 346 -2.69 13.92 9.35
N GLY A 347 -2.11 14.67 8.42
CA GLY A 347 -1.59 16.00 8.67
C GLY A 347 -0.13 16.06 9.06
N HIS A 348 0.65 15.03 8.73
CA HIS A 348 2.09 15.05 8.98
C HIS A 348 2.78 16.18 8.20
N PRO A 349 3.50 17.11 8.86
CA PRO A 349 4.04 18.30 8.21
C PRO A 349 4.98 17.99 7.04
N LEU A 350 5.94 17.07 7.23
CA LEU A 350 6.84 16.66 6.14
C LEU A 350 6.09 16.02 4.97
N ALA A 351 5.06 15.19 5.21
CA ALA A 351 4.33 14.53 4.13
C ALA A 351 3.56 15.54 3.28
N ARG A 352 2.94 16.55 3.92
CA ARG A 352 2.27 17.66 3.23
C ARG A 352 3.28 18.55 2.49
N ALA A 353 4.42 18.85 3.09
CA ALA A 353 5.48 19.63 2.45
C ALA A 353 6.04 18.94 1.19
N LEU A 354 6.21 17.61 1.23
CA LEU A 354 6.72 16.81 0.11
C LEU A 354 5.79 16.78 -1.11
N VAL A 355 4.50 17.06 -0.94
CA VAL A 355 3.51 17.06 -2.04
C VAL A 355 3.05 18.46 -2.43
N ALA A 356 3.48 19.49 -1.71
CA ALA A 356 3.06 20.88 -1.95
C ALA A 356 3.56 21.41 -3.30
N ASP A 357 4.75 20.99 -3.76
CA ASP A 357 5.30 21.36 -5.06
C ASP A 357 5.21 20.20 -6.06
N GLY A 358 4.21 20.25 -6.96
CA GLY A 358 4.10 19.30 -8.07
C GLY A 358 3.57 17.92 -7.72
N GLY A 359 2.98 17.75 -6.52
CA GLY A 359 2.35 16.51 -6.10
C GLY A 359 3.34 15.38 -5.77
N GLY A 360 2.84 14.15 -5.78
CA GLY A 360 3.59 12.97 -5.35
C GLY A 360 4.62 12.59 -6.40
N ASN A 361 5.84 12.30 -5.96
CA ASN A 361 7.00 11.92 -6.76
C ASN A 361 7.76 10.74 -6.14
N VAL A 362 8.79 10.23 -6.82
CA VAL A 362 9.57 9.08 -6.35
C VAL A 362 10.15 9.30 -4.95
N LEU A 363 10.77 10.47 -4.69
CA LEU A 363 11.30 10.82 -3.37
C LEU A 363 10.21 10.74 -2.30
N SER A 364 9.10 11.46 -2.49
CA SER A 364 8.04 11.59 -1.49
C SER A 364 7.40 10.23 -1.12
N ARG A 365 7.18 9.34 -2.10
CA ARG A 365 6.57 8.04 -1.87
C ARG A 365 7.48 7.12 -1.06
N VAL A 366 8.79 7.16 -1.30
CA VAL A 366 9.76 6.33 -0.58
C VAL A 366 10.00 6.88 0.82
N VAL A 367 10.20 8.20 0.96
CA VAL A 367 10.33 8.84 2.29
C VAL A 367 9.12 8.55 3.16
N ALA A 368 7.90 8.64 2.62
CA ALA A 368 6.69 8.34 3.38
C ALA A 368 6.64 6.88 3.88
N ARG A 369 7.06 5.88 3.09
CA ARG A 369 7.12 4.48 3.56
C ARG A 369 8.08 4.31 4.73
N LEU A 370 9.25 4.96 4.67
CA LEU A 370 10.23 4.92 5.73
C LEU A 370 9.74 5.65 6.98
N LEU A 371 9.13 6.83 6.82
CA LEU A 371 8.55 7.60 7.91
C LEU A 371 7.45 6.81 8.64
N GLU A 372 6.67 6.00 7.92
CA GLU A 372 5.65 5.15 8.53
C GLU A 372 6.27 4.08 9.47
N LEU A 373 7.44 3.51 9.15
CA LEU A 373 8.17 2.63 10.07
C LEU A 373 8.51 3.36 11.38
N ALA A 374 9.00 4.60 11.28
CA ALA A 374 9.38 5.42 12.44
C ALA A 374 8.18 5.81 13.31
N ARG A 375 7.00 6.00 12.72
CA ARG A 375 5.77 6.35 13.46
C ARG A 375 5.05 5.14 14.06
N VAL A 376 5.00 4.01 13.34
CA VAL A 376 4.16 2.87 13.72
C VAL A 376 4.85 1.94 14.71
N VAL A 377 6.17 1.71 14.62
CA VAL A 377 6.87 0.82 15.58
C VAL A 377 6.69 1.28 17.03
N PRO A 378 6.89 2.56 17.40
CA PRO A 378 6.63 3.03 18.76
C PRO A 378 5.18 2.82 19.19
N GLN A 379 4.22 2.97 18.27
CA GLN A 379 2.81 2.75 18.55
C GLN A 379 2.48 1.26 18.76
N MET A 380 3.10 0.36 17.98
CA MET A 380 3.00 -1.09 18.21
C MET A 380 3.48 -1.47 19.61
N GLU A 381 4.59 -0.88 20.08
CA GLU A 381 5.04 -1.13 21.45
C GLU A 381 4.02 -0.67 22.50
N ARG A 382 3.35 0.46 22.29
CA ARG A 382 2.29 0.96 23.18
C ARG A 382 1.12 -0.01 23.21
N TRP A 383 0.61 -0.43 22.05
CA TRP A 383 -0.49 -1.41 21.97
C TRP A 383 -0.17 -2.72 22.68
N VAL A 384 1.07 -3.24 22.55
CA VAL A 384 1.47 -4.46 23.27
C VAL A 384 1.50 -4.23 24.79
N ARG A 385 1.95 -3.06 25.27
CA ARG A 385 1.93 -2.73 26.71
C ARG A 385 0.52 -2.60 27.28
N GLU A 386 -0.39 -2.06 26.49
CA GLU A 386 -1.79 -1.83 26.86
C GLU A 386 -2.67 -3.07 26.80
N ILE A 387 -2.23 -4.14 26.14
CA ILE A 387 -2.93 -5.43 26.21
C ILE A 387 -2.95 -5.91 27.67
N VAL A 388 -4.14 -6.26 28.15
CA VAL A 388 -4.40 -6.79 29.49
C VAL A 388 -4.68 -8.30 29.38
N PRO A 389 -3.71 -9.18 29.60
CA PRO A 389 -3.93 -10.63 29.52
C PRO A 389 -5.04 -11.08 30.47
N GLY A 390 -5.93 -11.95 29.98
CA GLY A 390 -7.12 -12.40 30.71
C GLY A 390 -8.41 -11.66 30.32
N GLU A 391 -8.30 -10.43 29.81
CA GLU A 391 -9.46 -9.70 29.27
C GLU A 391 -9.85 -10.19 27.86
N PRO A 392 -11.14 -10.05 27.46
CA PRO A 392 -11.65 -10.60 26.20
C PRO A 392 -10.95 -10.07 24.94
N PHE A 393 -10.66 -10.96 23.98
CA PHE A 393 -10.12 -10.61 22.65
C PHE A 393 -11.14 -10.73 21.52
N PHE A 394 -12.27 -11.38 21.78
CA PHE A 394 -13.27 -11.70 20.78
C PHE A 394 -14.67 -11.53 21.35
N ALA A 395 -15.57 -10.96 20.54
CA ALA A 395 -17.00 -10.94 20.79
C ALA A 395 -17.73 -11.68 19.66
N ALA A 396 -18.62 -12.61 19.99
CA ALA A 396 -19.43 -13.28 18.98
C ALA A 396 -20.70 -12.47 18.68
N ALA A 397 -21.09 -12.43 17.41
CA ALA A 397 -22.41 -11.95 16.98
C ALA A 397 -22.90 -12.80 15.81
N PRO A 398 -24.21 -13.10 15.74
CA PRO A 398 -24.79 -13.78 14.58
C PRO A 398 -24.79 -12.87 13.36
N MET A 399 -24.52 -13.43 12.18
CA MET A 399 -24.67 -12.72 10.92
C MET A 399 -26.17 -12.62 10.56
N PRO A 400 -26.70 -11.42 10.24
CA PRO A 400 -28.08 -11.29 9.78
C PRO A 400 -28.31 -11.94 8.42
N ASP A 401 -29.52 -12.48 8.19
CA ASP A 401 -29.91 -13.05 6.89
C ASP A 401 -29.97 -12.02 5.76
N ALA A 402 -30.11 -10.73 6.11
CA ALA A 402 -30.04 -9.61 5.18
C ALA A 402 -29.26 -8.46 5.82
N ALA A 403 -28.16 -8.05 5.19
CA ALA A 403 -27.28 -7.00 5.68
C ALA A 403 -26.47 -6.36 4.55
N ARG A 404 -25.93 -5.17 4.82
CA ARG A 404 -24.86 -4.55 4.04
C ARG A 404 -23.72 -4.23 5.00
N GLY A 405 -22.49 -4.37 4.55
CA GLY A 405 -21.32 -4.03 5.36
C GLY A 405 -20.18 -3.48 4.52
N VAL A 406 -19.42 -2.55 5.09
CA VAL A 406 -18.19 -2.00 4.49
C VAL A 406 -17.01 -2.20 5.42
N GLY A 407 -15.94 -2.78 4.88
CA GLY A 407 -14.67 -2.92 5.57
C GLY A 407 -13.60 -2.05 4.93
N LEU A 408 -13.35 -0.87 5.50
CA LEU A 408 -12.31 0.05 5.04
C LEU A 408 -11.08 -0.04 5.93
N VAL A 409 -9.93 -0.38 5.35
CA VAL A 409 -8.65 -0.49 6.04
C VAL A 409 -7.52 0.07 5.17
N GLU A 410 -6.32 0.11 5.74
CA GLU A 410 -5.11 0.52 5.04
C GLU A 410 -4.11 -0.64 4.96
N ALA A 411 -3.88 -1.15 3.75
CA ALA A 411 -2.76 -2.01 3.44
C ALA A 411 -1.48 -1.18 3.23
N ALA A 412 -0.31 -1.82 3.14
CA ALA A 412 0.96 -1.12 2.89
C ALA A 412 0.86 -0.16 1.70
N ARG A 413 0.27 -0.65 0.60
CA ARG A 413 0.07 0.07 -0.67
C ARG A 413 -1.05 1.11 -0.66
N GLY A 414 -1.89 1.14 0.40
CA GLY A 414 -2.91 2.18 0.59
C GLY A 414 -4.30 1.68 0.98
N ALA A 415 -5.30 2.45 0.56
CA ALA A 415 -6.72 2.29 0.82
C ALA A 415 -7.26 0.99 0.21
N LEU A 416 -7.73 0.10 1.09
CA LEU A 416 -8.40 -1.16 0.75
C LEU A 416 -9.82 -1.14 1.31
N GLY A 417 -10.81 -1.36 0.44
CA GLY A 417 -12.22 -1.45 0.82
C GLY A 417 -12.86 -2.75 0.36
N HIS A 418 -13.68 -3.35 1.22
CA HIS A 418 -14.52 -4.51 0.90
C HIS A 418 -15.98 -4.13 1.15
N TRP A 419 -16.84 -4.37 0.17
CA TRP A 419 -18.28 -4.11 0.22
C TRP A 419 -19.05 -5.41 0.13
N LEU A 420 -19.89 -5.68 1.12
CA LEU A 420 -20.64 -6.92 1.27
C LEU A 420 -22.14 -6.64 1.23
N VAL A 421 -22.88 -7.45 0.47
CA VAL A 421 -24.35 -7.53 0.52
C VAL A 421 -24.74 -8.96 0.85
N VAL A 422 -25.48 -9.16 1.93
CA VAL A 422 -26.04 -10.46 2.34
C VAL A 422 -27.53 -10.49 2.05
N ARG A 423 -28.03 -11.59 1.47
CA ARG A 423 -29.46 -11.89 1.29
C ARG A 423 -29.70 -13.37 1.53
N ASN A 424 -30.76 -13.71 2.27
CA ASN A 424 -31.09 -15.09 2.65
C ASN A 424 -29.89 -15.85 3.27
N GLY A 425 -29.11 -15.16 4.10
CA GLY A 425 -27.93 -15.74 4.77
C GLY A 425 -26.76 -16.07 3.83
N ARG A 426 -26.79 -15.59 2.58
CA ARG A 426 -25.75 -15.81 1.57
C ARG A 426 -25.20 -14.49 1.05
N ILE A 427 -23.93 -14.50 0.64
CA ILE A 427 -23.32 -13.37 -0.07
C ILE A 427 -24.07 -13.20 -1.40
N HIS A 428 -24.78 -12.08 -1.54
CA HIS A 428 -25.44 -11.69 -2.78
C HIS A 428 -24.47 -10.90 -3.68
N ASN A 429 -23.70 -9.98 -3.10
CA ASN A 429 -22.66 -9.25 -3.78
C ASN A 429 -21.44 -9.07 -2.87
N TYR A 430 -20.24 -9.15 -3.45
CA TYR A 430 -18.98 -8.84 -2.79
C TYR A 430 -18.11 -8.07 -3.78
N GLN A 431 -17.70 -6.86 -3.41
CA GLN A 431 -16.85 -6.02 -4.26
C GLN A 431 -15.65 -5.53 -3.46
N ILE A 432 -14.51 -5.43 -4.12
CA ILE A 432 -13.23 -5.11 -3.52
C ILE A 432 -12.58 -4.01 -4.35
N VAL A 433 -12.23 -2.91 -3.68
CA VAL A 433 -11.41 -1.85 -4.29
C VAL A 433 -10.09 -1.82 -3.54
N ALA A 434 -9.06 -2.38 -4.15
CA ALA A 434 -7.75 -2.51 -3.55
C ALA A 434 -6.84 -1.30 -3.85
N PRO A 435 -5.75 -1.13 -3.09
CA PRO A 435 -4.90 0.05 -3.23
C PRO A 435 -4.24 0.16 -4.59
N THR A 436 -3.80 -0.98 -5.14
CA THR A 436 -3.23 -1.02 -6.48
C THR A 436 -4.30 -0.72 -7.54
N THR A 437 -5.58 -1.04 -7.32
CA THR A 437 -6.68 -0.69 -8.24
C THR A 437 -6.81 0.84 -8.37
N TRP A 438 -6.64 1.59 -7.27
CA TRP A 438 -6.56 3.05 -7.31
C TRP A 438 -5.33 3.56 -8.08
N ASN A 439 -4.14 3.08 -7.68
CA ASN A 439 -2.89 3.63 -8.18
C ASN A 439 -2.56 3.23 -9.63
N PHE A 440 -3.04 2.06 -10.08
CA PHE A 440 -2.82 1.46 -11.40
C PHE A 440 -4.10 1.43 -12.22
N SER A 441 -5.11 2.22 -11.81
CA SER A 441 -6.36 2.42 -12.52
C SER A 441 -6.10 2.70 -14.01
N PRO A 442 -6.88 2.11 -14.92
CA PRO A 442 -6.90 2.56 -16.30
C PRO A 442 -7.66 3.89 -16.43
N ARG A 443 -7.83 4.30 -17.68
CA ARG A 443 -8.71 5.40 -18.06
C ARG A 443 -10.17 5.10 -17.71
N ASP A 444 -10.89 6.14 -17.30
CA ASP A 444 -12.35 6.10 -17.19
C ASP A 444 -13.02 6.40 -18.54
N ALA A 445 -14.36 6.42 -18.58
CA ALA A 445 -15.13 6.66 -19.79
C ALA A 445 -14.87 8.05 -20.41
N ALA A 446 -14.41 9.04 -19.62
CA ALA A 446 -14.00 10.34 -20.11
C ALA A 446 -12.57 10.35 -20.68
N GLY A 447 -11.88 9.21 -20.64
CA GLY A 447 -10.50 9.06 -21.08
C GLY A 447 -9.47 9.58 -20.07
N THR A 448 -9.86 9.86 -18.83
CA THR A 448 -8.96 10.41 -17.80
C THR A 448 -8.01 9.33 -17.30
N PRO A 449 -6.68 9.43 -17.50
CA PRO A 449 -5.71 8.42 -17.09
C PRO A 449 -5.66 8.25 -15.58
N GLY A 450 -5.28 7.06 -15.09
CA GLY A 450 -5.09 6.80 -13.67
C GLY A 450 -3.79 7.38 -13.09
N ALA A 451 -3.57 7.18 -11.79
CA ALA A 451 -2.48 7.85 -11.07
C ALA A 451 -1.08 7.51 -11.59
N LEU A 452 -0.77 6.23 -11.84
CA LEU A 452 0.52 5.83 -12.41
C LEU A 452 0.67 6.29 -13.87
N GLU A 453 -0.38 6.19 -14.68
CA GLU A 453 -0.33 6.67 -16.08
C GLU A 453 0.02 8.16 -16.13
N GLN A 454 -0.59 8.97 -15.26
CA GLN A 454 -0.26 10.39 -15.10
C GLN A 454 1.17 10.61 -14.60
N ALA A 455 1.62 9.84 -13.60
CA ALA A 455 2.96 9.96 -13.04
C ALA A 455 4.07 9.61 -14.05
N LEU A 456 3.78 8.78 -15.05
CA LEU A 456 4.74 8.41 -16.08
C LEU A 456 4.94 9.51 -17.12
N VAL A 457 3.97 10.38 -17.36
CA VAL A 457 4.06 11.47 -18.34
C VAL A 457 5.25 12.38 -18.04
N GLY A 458 6.01 12.73 -19.08
CA GLY A 458 7.21 13.56 -18.99
C GLY A 458 8.47 12.83 -18.55
N THR A 459 8.37 11.57 -18.10
CA THR A 459 9.54 10.75 -17.72
C THR A 459 10.45 10.54 -18.92
N ALA A 460 11.77 10.73 -18.73
CA ALA A 460 12.75 10.50 -19.78
C ALA A 460 12.86 9.00 -20.10
N VAL A 461 12.93 8.69 -21.40
CA VAL A 461 13.11 7.35 -21.94
C VAL A 461 14.42 7.35 -22.70
N GLU A 462 15.43 6.72 -22.12
CA GLU A 462 16.72 6.52 -22.79
C GLU A 462 16.58 5.50 -23.91
N ASP A 463 17.22 5.74 -25.05
CA ASP A 463 17.27 4.81 -26.19
C ASP A 463 18.28 3.68 -25.90
N THR A 464 17.92 2.82 -24.96
CA THR A 464 18.70 1.63 -24.60
C THR A 464 17.87 0.39 -24.85
N ALA A 465 18.52 -0.74 -25.14
CA ALA A 465 17.84 -2.02 -25.37
C ALA A 465 17.10 -2.59 -24.12
N GLY A 466 17.22 -1.92 -22.97
CA GLY A 466 16.64 -2.34 -21.70
C GLY A 466 15.49 -1.45 -21.24
N MET A 467 14.83 -1.86 -20.16
CA MET A 467 13.73 -1.07 -19.58
C MET A 467 14.27 0.23 -18.95
N PRO A 468 13.75 1.42 -19.34
CA PRO A 468 14.28 2.71 -18.88
C PRO A 468 14.27 2.83 -17.35
N LEU A 469 15.41 3.20 -16.75
CA LEU A 469 15.56 3.23 -15.29
C LEU A 469 14.62 4.24 -14.63
N ALA A 470 14.45 5.41 -15.24
CA ALA A 470 13.54 6.43 -14.74
C ALA A 470 12.10 5.91 -14.65
N VAL A 471 11.62 5.20 -15.69
CA VAL A 471 10.30 4.54 -15.67
C VAL A 471 10.21 3.51 -14.55
N GLN A 472 11.26 2.72 -14.32
CA GLN A 472 11.27 1.73 -13.25
C GLN A 472 11.22 2.37 -11.86
N HIS A 473 11.95 3.45 -11.64
CA HIS A 473 11.89 4.21 -10.38
C HIS A 473 10.49 4.75 -10.13
N VAL A 474 9.82 5.29 -11.16
CA VAL A 474 8.41 5.73 -11.05
C VAL A 474 7.51 4.57 -10.68
N VAL A 475 7.47 3.51 -11.49
CA VAL A 475 6.61 2.35 -11.28
C VAL A 475 6.82 1.74 -9.90
N ARG A 476 8.07 1.47 -9.50
CA ARG A 476 8.37 0.85 -8.21
C ARG A 476 8.16 1.78 -7.03
N SER A 477 8.19 3.10 -7.21
CA SER A 477 7.80 4.01 -6.13
C SER A 477 6.33 3.88 -5.73
N PHE A 478 5.47 3.27 -6.56
CA PHE A 478 4.09 2.91 -6.22
C PHE A 478 3.95 1.56 -5.52
N ASP A 479 5.01 0.73 -5.49
CA ASP A 479 4.98 -0.62 -4.91
C ASP A 479 3.85 -1.50 -5.52
N PRO A 480 3.92 -1.81 -6.82
CA PRO A 480 2.89 -2.60 -7.51
C PRO A 480 2.61 -3.96 -6.86
N CYS A 481 1.33 -4.26 -6.68
CA CYS A 481 0.83 -5.61 -6.42
C CYS A 481 -0.33 -5.91 -7.35
N MET A 482 -0.02 -6.54 -8.47
CA MET A 482 -0.94 -6.72 -9.58
C MET A 482 -1.96 -7.82 -9.31
N VAL A 483 -1.65 -8.84 -8.50
CA VAL A 483 -2.68 -9.82 -8.13
C VAL A 483 -3.81 -9.19 -7.30
N CYS A 484 -3.52 -8.08 -6.62
CA CYS A 484 -4.53 -7.29 -5.91
C CYS A 484 -5.34 -6.37 -6.83
N THR A 485 -5.08 -6.29 -8.12
CA THR A 485 -5.85 -5.38 -9.01
C THR A 485 -7.03 -6.06 -9.73
N VAL A 486 -7.15 -7.39 -9.60
CA VAL A 486 -7.86 -8.26 -10.56
C VAL A 486 -8.65 -9.38 -9.91
N HIS A 487 -9.49 -9.00 -8.95
CA HIS A 487 -10.36 -9.90 -8.20
C HIS A 487 -11.82 -9.68 -8.50
#